data_AF-A0A380S9J1-F1
#
_entry.id   AF-A0A380S9J1-F1
#
_cell.length_a   1.000
_cell.length_b   1.000
_cell.length_c   1.000
_cell.angle_alpha   90.00
_cell.angle_beta   90.00
_cell.angle_gamma   90.00
#
_symmetry.space_group_name_H-M   'P 1'
#
loop_
_entity.id
_entity.type
_entity.pdbx_description
1 polymer ?
#
loop_
_entity_poly.entity_id
_entity_poly.type
_entity_poly.pdbx_seq_one_letter_code
_entity_poly.pdbx_strand_id
1 'polypeptide(L)'
;MNELKNENSKLREENKDMSETLARANEFIKDLKKHLDNALDVIKVIREIFEKLEQVLGRNKYQHLMNDVSRDNGRMIKAIQILDKQIHPEEYQEEKNTQKRDRGRGR
;
A
#
# COMPACT_ATOMS: atom_id res chain seq x y z
N MET A 1 9.88 40.34 38.64
CA MET A 1 10.27 40.84 37.30
C MET A 1 11.35 39.98 36.63
N ASN A 2 12.36 39.48 37.36
CA ASN A 2 13.41 38.61 36.78
C ASN A 2 12.94 37.18 36.45
N GLU A 3 12.03 36.61 37.24
CA GLU A 3 11.46 35.26 36.98
C GLU A 3 10.68 35.22 35.67
N LEU A 4 9.80 36.20 35.44
CA LEU A 4 9.04 36.33 34.18
C LEU A 4 9.94 36.51 32.94
N LYS A 5 11.09 37.17 33.07
CA LYS A 5 12.06 37.30 31.96
C LYS A 5 12.75 35.97 31.65
N ASN A 6 13.11 35.21 32.69
CA ASN A 6 13.72 33.89 32.53
C ASN A 6 12.73 32.84 32.00
N GLU A 7 11.46 32.92 32.40
CA GLU A 7 10.42 32.04 31.91
C GLU A 7 10.09 32.34 30.44
N ASN A 8 10.03 33.61 30.06
CA ASN A 8 9.83 34.02 28.66
C ASN A 8 11.03 33.62 27.77
N SER A 9 12.28 33.67 28.27
CA SER A 9 13.43 33.21 27.51
C SER A 9 13.43 31.70 27.30
N LYS A 10 13.07 30.91 28.32
CA LYS A 10 12.90 29.45 28.20
C LYS A 10 11.80 29.09 27.20
N LEU A 11 10.64 29.73 27.29
CA LEU A 11 9.53 29.50 26.36
C LEU A 11 9.90 29.85 24.91
N ARG A 12 10.75 30.85 24.69
CA ARG A 12 11.26 31.18 23.34
C ARG A 12 12.21 30.12 22.80
N GLU A 13 13.06 29.57 23.67
CA GLU A 13 13.99 28.51 23.33
C GLU A 13 13.24 27.20 23.01
N GLU A 14 12.27 26.81 23.85
CA GLU A 14 11.40 25.66 23.61
C GLU A 14 10.57 25.82 22.33
N ASN A 15 10.01 27.01 22.07
CA ASN A 15 9.29 27.26 20.81
C ASN A 15 10.20 27.16 19.59
N LYS A 16 11.47 27.57 19.70
CA LYS A 16 12.45 27.47 18.62
C LYS A 16 12.78 26.01 18.35
N ASP A 17 13.06 25.22 19.39
CA ASP A 17 13.35 23.79 19.28
C ASP A 17 12.16 22.99 18.71
N MET A 18 10.94 23.30 19.14
CA MET A 18 9.72 22.75 18.55
C MET A 18 9.57 23.12 17.07
N SER A 19 9.87 24.36 16.70
CA SER A 19 9.80 24.81 15.31
C SER A 19 10.82 24.09 14.42
N GLU A 20 12.04 23.87 14.91
CA GLU A 20 13.08 23.12 14.21
C GLU A 20 12.70 21.64 14.08
N THR A 21 12.12 21.04 15.12
CA THR A 21 11.63 19.65 15.10
C THR A 21 10.50 19.49 14.09
N LEU A 22 9.54 20.42 14.05
CA LEU A 22 8.47 20.42 13.05
C LEU A 22 9.00 20.60 11.62
N ALA A 23 10.02 21.43 11.42
CA ALA A 23 10.65 21.59 10.11
C ALA A 23 11.27 20.26 9.63
N ARG A 24 12.03 19.56 10.49
CA ARG A 24 12.60 18.25 10.17
C ARG A 24 11.54 17.19 9.90
N ALA A 25 10.45 17.17 10.68
CA ALA A 25 9.34 16.26 10.46
C ALA A 25 8.66 16.50 9.10
N ASN A 26 8.49 17.77 8.71
CA ASN A 26 7.92 18.13 7.42
C ASN A 26 8.82 17.71 6.25
N GLU A 27 10.14 17.85 6.37
CA GLU A 27 11.10 17.36 5.37
C GLU A 27 11.02 15.84 5.24
N PHE A 28 11.02 15.12 6.36
CA PHE A 28 10.87 13.66 6.38
C PHE A 28 9.57 13.20 5.71
N ILE A 29 8.45 13.87 5.97
CA ILE A 29 7.16 13.57 5.34
C ILE A 29 7.21 13.80 3.82
N LYS A 30 7.86 14.88 3.36
CA LYS A 30 8.03 15.14 1.93
C LYS A 30 8.84 14.05 1.24
N ASP A 31 9.93 13.60 1.87
CA ASP A 31 10.74 12.51 1.33
C ASP A 31 9.96 11.19 1.30
N LEU A 32 9.23 10.86 2.37
CA LEU A 32 8.33 9.71 2.38
C LEU A 32 7.30 9.77 1.26
N LYS A 33 6.68 10.93 1.02
CA LYS A 33 5.72 11.11 -0.07
C LYS A 33 6.37 10.82 -1.43
N LYS A 34 7.58 11.33 -1.68
CA LYS A 34 8.31 11.06 -2.92
C LYS A 34 8.61 9.56 -3.11
N HIS A 35 9.00 8.87 -2.03
CA HIS A 35 9.21 7.42 -2.08
C HIS A 35 7.91 6.66 -2.36
N LEU A 36 6.78 7.09 -1.80
CA LEU A 36 5.48 6.51 -2.06
C LEU A 36 5.03 6.73 -3.51
N ASP A 37 5.20 7.94 -4.06
CA ASP A 37 4.87 8.24 -5.45
C ASP A 37 5.69 7.36 -6.41
N ASN A 38 7.00 7.22 -6.16
CA ASN A 38 7.85 6.31 -6.93
C ASN A 38 7.41 4.84 -6.80
N ALA A 39 7.00 4.41 -5.60
CA ALA A 39 6.51 3.05 -5.39
C ALA A 39 5.20 2.79 -6.15
N LEU A 40 4.30 3.77 -6.22
CA LEU A 40 3.08 3.70 -7.02
C LEU A 40 3.38 3.55 -8.51
N ASP A 41 4.38 4.27 -9.02
CA ASP A 41 4.78 4.14 -10.42
C ASP A 41 5.39 2.76 -10.72
N VAL A 42 6.19 2.21 -9.82
CA VAL A 42 6.68 0.82 -9.94
C VAL A 42 5.51 -0.18 -9.95
N ILE A 43 4.49 0.01 -9.10
CA ILE A 43 3.31 -0.84 -9.08
C ILE A 43 2.55 -0.78 -10.41
N LYS A 44 2.40 0.41 -11.03
CA LYS A 44 1.77 0.55 -12.35
C LYS A 44 2.52 -0.24 -13.42
N VAL A 45 3.85 -0.13 -13.45
CA VAL A 45 4.69 -0.88 -14.41
C VAL A 45 4.54 -2.38 -14.21
N ILE A 46 4.53 -2.86 -12.96
CA ILE A 46 4.31 -4.28 -12.67
C ILE A 46 2.93 -4.75 -13.17
N ARG A 47 1.89 -3.94 -12.97
CA ARG A 47 0.55 -4.23 -13.46
C ARG A 47 0.52 -4.39 -14.98
N GLU A 48 1.12 -3.46 -15.72
CA GLU A 48 1.21 -3.54 -17.19
C GLU A 48 1.97 -4.79 -17.66
N ILE A 49 3.01 -5.19 -16.93
CA ILE A 49 3.76 -6.42 -17.21
C ILE A 49 2.83 -7.63 -17.05
N PHE A 50 2.06 -7.71 -15.96
CA PHE A 50 1.14 -8.83 -15.71
C PHE A 50 0.03 -8.91 -16.76
N GLU A 51 -0.56 -7.78 -17.13
CA GLU A 51 -1.56 -7.71 -18.21
C GLU A 51 -1.00 -8.23 -19.54
N LYS A 52 0.21 -7.82 -19.92
CA LYS A 52 0.89 -8.32 -21.14
C LYS A 52 1.25 -9.79 -21.02
N LEU A 53 1.69 -10.25 -19.84
CA LEU A 53 2.01 -11.65 -19.59
C LEU A 53 0.77 -12.52 -19.81
N GLU A 54 -0.37 -12.10 -19.28
CA GLU A 54 -1.64 -12.80 -19.48
C GLU A 54 -2.07 -12.80 -20.94
N GLN A 55 -1.96 -11.68 -21.66
CA GLN A 55 -2.29 -11.62 -23.08
C GLN A 55 -1.47 -12.61 -23.93
N VAL A 56 -0.18 -12.79 -23.59
CA VAL A 56 0.72 -13.70 -24.32
C VAL A 56 0.50 -15.16 -23.94
N LEU A 57 0.29 -15.45 -22.65
CA LEU A 57 0.23 -16.82 -22.15
C LEU A 57 -1.19 -17.40 -22.12
N GLY A 58 -2.21 -16.54 -22.06
CA GLY A 58 -3.58 -16.87 -21.71
C GLY A 58 -3.77 -17.10 -20.21
N ARG A 59 -5.00 -16.86 -19.72
CA ARG A 59 -5.38 -16.86 -18.29
C ARG A 59 -4.86 -18.07 -17.52
N ASN A 60 -5.11 -19.28 -18.00
CA ASN A 60 -4.73 -20.52 -17.29
C ASN A 60 -3.22 -20.65 -17.09
N LYS A 61 -2.41 -20.38 -18.12
CA LYS A 61 -0.94 -20.49 -18.02
C LYS A 61 -0.35 -19.36 -17.18
N TYR A 62 -0.91 -18.16 -17.27
CA TYR A 62 -0.55 -17.04 -16.41
C TYR A 62 -0.78 -17.39 -14.93
N GLN A 63 -1.97 -17.89 -14.56
CA GLN A 63 -2.25 -18.26 -13.16
C GLN A 63 -1.28 -19.33 -12.64
N HIS A 64 -0.98 -20.36 -13.44
CA HIS A 64 0.01 -21.37 -13.06
C HIS A 64 1.40 -20.76 -12.85
N LEU A 65 1.88 -19.95 -13.79
CA LEU A 65 3.18 -19.28 -13.68
C LEU A 65 3.26 -18.40 -12.43
N MET A 66 2.22 -17.60 -12.16
CA MET A 66 2.19 -16.71 -11.00
C MET A 66 2.13 -17.47 -9.68
N ASN A 67 1.43 -18.60 -9.64
CA ASN A 67 1.42 -19.50 -8.49
C ASN A 67 2.79 -20.19 -8.29
N ASP A 68 3.44 -20.62 -9.36
CA ASP A 68 4.76 -21.27 -9.30
C ASP A 68 5.83 -20.30 -8.82
N VAL A 69 5.86 -19.08 -9.37
CA VAL A 69 6.84 -18.04 -9.00
C VAL A 69 6.67 -17.57 -7.55
N SER A 70 5.45 -17.63 -7.01
CA SER A 70 5.17 -17.18 -5.65
C SER A 70 5.04 -18.29 -4.62
N ARG A 71 5.20 -19.56 -5.03
CA ARG A 71 4.91 -20.77 -4.25
C ARG A 71 5.46 -20.75 -2.83
N ASP A 72 6.69 -20.30 -2.66
CA ASP A 72 7.39 -20.31 -1.37
C ASP A 72 7.33 -18.98 -0.61
N ASN A 73 6.59 -18.00 -1.14
CA ASN A 73 6.50 -16.65 -0.58
C ASN A 73 5.05 -16.20 -0.40
N GLY A 74 4.52 -16.44 0.81
CA GLY A 74 3.17 -16.04 1.19
C GLY A 74 2.88 -14.53 1.07
N ARG A 75 3.90 -13.66 1.15
CA ARG A 75 3.72 -12.22 0.90
C ARG A 75 3.56 -11.95 -0.59
N MET A 76 4.34 -12.64 -1.43
CA MET A 76 4.28 -12.52 -2.89
C MET A 76 2.96 -13.06 -3.44
N ILE A 77 2.46 -14.19 -2.91
CA ILE A 77 1.13 -14.73 -3.24
C ILE A 77 0.06 -13.67 -3.02
N LYS A 78 0.05 -13.03 -1.85
CA LYS A 78 -0.93 -11.97 -1.53
C LYS A 78 -0.78 -10.76 -2.45
N ALA A 79 0.45 -10.34 -2.74
CA ALA A 79 0.69 -9.19 -3.62
C ALA A 79 0.17 -9.46 -5.04
N ILE A 80 0.47 -10.64 -5.60
CA ILE A 80 -0.03 -11.08 -6.90
C ILE A 80 -1.56 -11.14 -6.89
N GLN A 81 -2.18 -11.74 -5.88
CA GLN A 81 -3.64 -11.80 -5.78
C GLN A 81 -4.29 -10.41 -5.71
N ILE A 82 -3.67 -9.46 -5.00
CA ILE A 82 -4.17 -8.08 -4.94
C ILE A 82 -4.08 -7.42 -6.31
N LEU A 83 -2.96 -7.58 -7.01
CA LEU A 83 -2.78 -7.03 -8.35
C LEU A 83 -3.75 -7.66 -9.35
N ASP A 84 -3.89 -9.00 -9.30
CA ASP A 84 -4.79 -9.73 -10.17
C ASP A 84 -6.26 -9.32 -9.95
N LYS A 85 -6.69 -9.13 -8.69
CA LYS A 85 -8.02 -8.58 -8.35
C LYS A 85 -8.26 -7.16 -8.86
N GLN A 86 -7.22 -6.35 -9.00
CA GLN A 86 -7.32 -5.00 -9.55
C GLN A 86 -7.42 -4.99 -11.07
N ILE A 87 -6.77 -5.95 -11.73
CA ILE A 87 -6.81 -6.10 -13.19
C ILE A 87 -8.11 -6.78 -13.62
N HIS A 88 -8.50 -7.85 -12.90
CA HIS A 88 -9.62 -8.73 -13.22
C HIS A 88 -10.62 -8.84 -12.07
N PRO A 89 -11.28 -7.75 -11.65
CA PRO A 89 -12.24 -7.80 -10.55
C PRO A 89 -13.42 -8.76 -10.81
N GLU A 90 -13.79 -8.98 -12.08
CA GLU A 90 -14.83 -9.90 -12.54
C GLU A 90 -14.59 -11.35 -12.12
N GLU A 91 -13.34 -11.82 -12.18
CA GLU A 91 -12.92 -13.19 -11.82
C GLU A 91 -13.12 -13.51 -10.33
N TYR A 92 -13.34 -12.48 -9.49
CA TYR A 92 -13.46 -12.59 -8.04
C TYR A 92 -14.83 -12.15 -7.49
N GLN A 93 -15.78 -11.79 -8.36
CA GLN A 93 -17.12 -11.39 -7.89
C GLN A 93 -17.97 -12.58 -7.43
N GLU A 94 -17.72 -13.78 -7.96
CA GLU A 94 -18.49 -14.99 -7.62
C GLU A 94 -18.33 -15.43 -6.15
N GLU A 95 -17.19 -15.14 -5.52
CA GLU A 95 -16.95 -15.46 -4.10
C GLU A 95 -17.88 -14.69 -3.13
N LYS A 96 -18.36 -13.50 -3.51
CA LYS A 96 -19.27 -12.70 -2.65
C LYS A 96 -20.72 -13.17 -2.72
N ASN A 97 -21.14 -13.80 -3.81
CA ASN A 97 -22.53 -14.23 -4.00
C ASN A 97 -22.80 -15.63 -3.41
N THR A 98 -21.80 -16.50 -3.36
CA THR A 98 -21.91 -17.83 -2.73
C THR A 98 -21.95 -17.74 -1.20
N GLN A 99 -21.15 -16.86 -0.57
CA GLN A 99 -21.22 -16.65 0.90
C GLN A 99 -22.57 -16.12 1.39
N LYS A 100 -23.33 -15.39 0.57
CA LYS A 100 -24.69 -14.94 0.94
C LYS A 100 -25.75 -16.03 0.78
N ARG A 101 -25.55 -17.02 -0.11
CA ARG A 101 -26.51 -18.11 -0.32
C ARG A 101 -26.47 -19.17 0.79
N ASP A 102 -25.30 -19.44 1.37
CA ASP A 102 -25.16 -20.47 2.42
C ASP A 102 -25.57 -20.03 3.83
N ARG A 103 -25.84 -18.73 4.06
CA ARG A 103 -26.35 -18.24 5.35
C ARG A 103 -27.88 -18.34 5.51
N GLY A 104 -28.58 -18.93 4.53
CA GLY A 104 -30.05 -18.96 4.48
C GLY A 104 -30.69 -20.35 4.44
N ARG A 105 -29.93 -21.44 4.63
CA ARG A 105 -30.50 -22.80 4.77
C ARG A 105 -30.07 -23.43 6.08
N GLY A 106 -30.60 -22.88 7.17
CA GLY A 106 -30.52 -23.45 8.50
C GLY A 106 -31.88 -23.40 9.18
N ARG A 107 -32.65 -24.48 8.98
CA ARG A 107 -33.92 -24.88 9.65
C ARG A 107 -35.16 -24.05 9.34
#